data_AF-A0A9E0EKN7-F1
#
_entry.id   AF-A0A9E0EKN7-F1
#
_cell.length_a   1.000
_cell.length_b   1.000
_cell.length_c   1.000
_cell.angle_alpha   90.00
_cell.angle_beta   90.00
_cell.angle_gamma   90.00
#
_symmetry.space_group_name_H-M   'P 1'
#
loop_
_entity.id
_entity.type
_entity.pdbx_description
1 polymer ?
#
loop_
_entity_poly.entity_id
_entity_poly.type
_entity_poly.pdbx_seq_one_letter_code
_entity_poly.pdbx_strand_id
1 'polypeptide(L)'
;MSEIQTYKNWKAVTEADFVSLFIKTWFAYISTLRVMFPEAQNTRGDGKYLYAYNKFYLQEGRKKFIVDDTIMGHIEALYREGRKMIMENYPEYYFWDFYRANEDFEYTYRDVPPDKSECLIVGMKMNRNRGTKWSFVITGFVRLFGKHYGVEYNENVQFACNISDVLSQSTDYISKHPKTSEQDYLSWILREINSEVSHSIIQAFKEHYEHTTYASRQLTKIQSLEKRALSIIWSIFTLNAKDDSNKTYDEMIRSRNSYEVIRQNPLNYFEYHMEVDLQPNRVLTASEESWYKKLYETRNQNSVIWFLSFVYRLRNALFHEIIDPLNEEWQLIFKNAYLVLKEIVDLNISEIGKTAIAENSVV
;
A
#
# COMPACT_ATOMS: atom_id res chain seq x y z
N MET A 1 -40.06 -4.37 14.27
CA MET A 1 -39.08 -5.45 13.95
C MET A 1 -39.87 -6.69 13.54
N SER A 2 -39.52 -7.34 12.44
CA SER A 2 -40.16 -8.61 12.05
C SER A 2 -39.70 -9.73 12.99
N GLU A 3 -40.56 -10.70 13.28
CA GLU A 3 -40.24 -11.84 14.17
C GLU A 3 -38.97 -12.59 13.73
N ILE A 4 -38.74 -12.68 12.42
CA ILE A 4 -37.52 -13.28 11.82
C ILE A 4 -36.24 -12.56 12.27
N GLN A 5 -36.26 -11.23 12.38
CA GLN A 5 -35.11 -10.45 12.84
C GLN A 5 -34.82 -10.72 14.32
N THR A 6 -35.87 -10.88 15.13
CA THR A 6 -35.75 -11.19 16.55
C THR A 6 -35.11 -12.57 16.77
N TYR A 7 -35.50 -13.59 15.99
CA TYR A 7 -34.90 -14.93 16.08
C TYR A 7 -33.43 -14.97 15.64
N LYS A 8 -33.06 -14.23 14.59
CA LYS A 8 -31.64 -14.08 14.17
C LYS A 8 -30.80 -13.41 15.26
N ASN A 9 -31.33 -12.34 15.86
CA ASN A 9 -30.65 -11.63 16.94
C ASN A 9 -30.44 -12.52 18.16
N TRP A 10 -31.43 -13.36 18.55
CA TRP A 10 -31.26 -14.31 19.65
C TRP A 10 -30.19 -15.37 19.37
N LYS A 11 -30.16 -15.90 18.14
CA LYS A 11 -29.13 -16.86 17.72
C LYS A 11 -27.72 -16.22 17.74
N ALA A 12 -27.58 -15.00 17.24
CA ALA A 12 -26.32 -14.25 17.25
C ALA A 12 -25.81 -13.98 18.68
N VAL A 13 -26.70 -13.62 19.62
CA VAL A 13 -26.37 -13.42 21.04
C VAL A 13 -25.86 -14.72 21.70
N THR A 14 -26.37 -15.88 21.30
CA THR A 14 -25.93 -17.17 21.86
C THR A 14 -24.70 -17.78 21.19
N GLU A 15 -24.39 -17.40 19.95
CA GLU A 15 -23.35 -18.06 19.14
C GLU A 15 -22.05 -17.26 18.95
N ALA A 16 -22.01 -15.96 19.27
CA ALA A 16 -20.86 -15.13 18.93
C ALA A 16 -20.58 -14.00 19.94
N ASP A 17 -19.76 -14.27 20.95
CA ASP A 17 -19.14 -13.25 21.81
C ASP A 17 -17.70 -12.91 21.34
N PHE A 18 -17.47 -12.90 20.02
CA PHE A 18 -16.13 -12.64 19.47
C PHE A 18 -15.67 -11.21 19.73
N VAL A 19 -16.60 -10.25 19.86
CA VAL A 19 -16.28 -8.89 20.28
C VAL A 19 -15.66 -8.88 21.68
N SER A 20 -16.25 -9.56 22.67
CA SER A 20 -15.66 -9.58 24.01
C SER A 20 -14.37 -10.39 24.07
N LEU A 21 -14.28 -11.50 23.33
CA LEU A 21 -13.03 -12.25 23.20
C LEU A 21 -11.92 -11.37 22.61
N PHE A 22 -12.23 -10.64 21.54
CA PHE A 22 -11.31 -9.67 20.95
C PHE A 22 -10.85 -8.62 21.95
N ILE A 23 -11.78 -8.01 22.70
CA ILE A 23 -11.44 -6.99 23.72
C ILE A 23 -10.48 -7.56 24.77
N LYS A 24 -10.77 -8.76 25.30
CA LYS A 24 -9.91 -9.43 26.29
C LYS A 24 -8.51 -9.71 25.72
N THR A 25 -8.45 -10.25 24.51
CA THR A 25 -7.17 -10.54 23.84
C THR A 25 -6.40 -9.27 23.51
N TRP A 26 -7.09 -8.17 23.15
CA TRP A 26 -6.45 -6.87 22.95
C TRP A 26 -5.77 -6.36 24.22
N PHE A 27 -6.43 -6.42 25.38
CA PHE A 27 -5.81 -6.03 26.64
C PHE A 27 -4.65 -6.94 27.04
N ALA A 28 -4.77 -8.25 26.79
CA ALA A 28 -3.66 -9.18 26.98
C ALA A 28 -2.48 -8.82 26.07
N TYR A 29 -2.73 -8.55 24.79
CA TYR A 29 -1.72 -8.11 23.83
C TYR A 29 -0.98 -6.88 24.32
N ILE A 30 -1.68 -5.79 24.66
CA ILE A 30 -1.06 -4.58 25.21
C ILE A 30 -0.26 -4.87 26.48
N SER A 31 -0.75 -5.74 27.36
CA SER A 31 -0.03 -6.13 28.57
C SER A 31 1.29 -6.83 28.25
N THR A 32 1.30 -7.74 27.26
CA THR A 32 2.55 -8.37 26.80
C THR A 32 3.54 -7.34 26.24
N LEU A 33 3.06 -6.36 25.46
CA LEU A 33 3.94 -5.31 24.93
C LEU A 33 4.57 -4.46 26.03
N ARG A 34 3.83 -4.18 27.10
CA ARG A 34 4.35 -3.43 28.26
C ARG A 34 5.49 -4.14 28.97
N VAL A 35 5.44 -5.47 29.01
CA VAL A 35 6.50 -6.30 29.60
C VAL A 35 7.69 -6.42 28.66
N MET A 36 7.45 -6.60 27.35
CA MET A 36 8.51 -6.75 26.37
C MET A 36 9.28 -5.45 26.07
N PHE A 37 8.62 -4.30 26.15
CA PHE A 37 9.20 -2.99 25.80
C PHE A 37 8.95 -1.95 26.91
N PRO A 38 9.46 -2.17 28.14
CA PRO A 38 9.24 -1.25 29.25
C PRO A 38 9.71 0.18 28.94
N GLU A 39 10.74 0.34 28.11
CA GLU A 39 11.26 1.63 27.64
C GLU A 39 10.29 2.42 26.75
N ALA A 40 9.30 1.76 26.16
CA ALA A 40 8.25 2.41 25.37
C ALA A 40 7.15 3.06 26.23
N GLN A 41 7.33 3.09 27.56
CA GLN A 41 6.38 3.69 28.50
C GLN A 41 5.97 5.10 28.07
N ASN A 42 4.66 5.30 28.05
CA ASN A 42 4.05 6.57 27.69
C ASN A 42 2.86 6.84 28.59
N THR A 43 2.66 8.11 28.95
CA THR A 43 1.48 8.54 29.71
C THR A 43 0.24 8.67 28.83
N ARG A 44 0.38 8.67 27.49
CA ARG A 44 -0.72 8.89 26.54
C ARG A 44 -0.72 7.87 25.39
N GLY A 45 -1.61 6.89 25.48
CA GLY A 45 -1.95 5.94 24.41
C GLY A 45 -0.93 4.81 24.18
N ASP A 46 -1.32 3.83 23.35
CA ASP A 46 -0.57 2.59 23.11
C ASP A 46 0.42 2.67 21.94
N GLY A 47 0.47 3.82 21.22
CA GLY A 47 1.19 3.94 19.94
C GLY A 47 2.70 3.67 20.01
N LYS A 48 3.38 4.02 21.11
CA LYS A 48 4.82 3.73 21.26
C LYS A 48 5.09 2.24 21.38
N TYR A 49 4.26 1.51 22.12
CA TYR A 49 4.35 0.06 22.27
C TYR A 49 4.12 -0.64 20.93
N LEU A 50 3.12 -0.21 20.16
CA LEU A 50 2.84 -0.77 18.84
C LEU A 50 3.98 -0.51 17.85
N TYR A 51 4.58 0.69 17.89
CA TYR A 51 5.74 1.00 17.06
C TYR A 51 6.96 0.16 17.42
N ALA A 52 7.24 -0.03 18.72
CA ALA A 52 8.31 -0.91 19.20
C ALA A 52 8.08 -2.36 18.75
N TYR A 53 6.84 -2.85 18.87
CA TYR A 53 6.48 -4.19 18.43
C TYR A 53 6.66 -4.38 16.92
N ASN A 54 6.23 -3.42 16.10
CA ASN A 54 6.44 -3.48 14.64
C ASN A 54 7.94 -3.56 14.28
N LYS A 55 8.81 -2.83 14.99
CA LYS A 55 10.26 -2.95 14.82
C LYS A 55 10.78 -4.31 15.24
N PHE A 56 10.38 -4.79 16.41
CA PHE A 56 10.74 -6.10 16.91
C PHE A 56 10.33 -7.21 15.93
N TYR A 57 9.09 -7.17 15.42
CA TYR A 57 8.58 -8.12 14.45
C TYR A 57 9.43 -8.16 13.18
N LEU A 58 9.75 -6.99 12.61
CA LEU A 58 10.58 -6.87 11.42
C LEU A 58 12.01 -7.42 11.60
N GLN A 59 12.57 -7.32 12.80
CA GLN A 59 13.96 -7.69 13.08
C GLN A 59 14.09 -9.16 13.54
N GLU A 60 13.33 -9.54 14.57
CA GLU A 60 13.50 -10.80 15.29
C GLU A 60 12.20 -11.61 15.38
N GLY A 61 11.07 -10.94 15.66
CA GLY A 61 9.78 -11.59 15.89
C GLY A 61 9.31 -12.43 14.71
N ARG A 62 9.61 -12.04 13.47
CA ARG A 62 9.28 -12.81 12.26
C ARG A 62 9.85 -14.23 12.21
N LYS A 63 10.97 -14.50 12.90
CA LYS A 63 11.56 -15.85 12.95
C LYS A 63 10.82 -16.74 13.95
N LYS A 64 10.06 -16.12 14.85
CA LYS A 64 9.38 -16.75 15.97
C LYS A 64 7.89 -16.90 15.71
N PHE A 65 7.27 -15.94 15.02
CA PHE A 65 5.90 -16.04 14.53
C PHE A 65 5.86 -16.76 13.18
N ILE A 66 5.48 -18.03 13.21
CA ILE A 66 5.27 -18.81 12.00
C ILE A 66 3.86 -18.51 11.48
N VAL A 67 3.79 -17.86 10.32
CA VAL A 67 2.52 -17.66 9.61
C VAL A 67 2.23 -18.92 8.81
N ASP A 68 1.41 -19.81 9.37
CA ASP A 68 0.90 -20.98 8.68
C ASP A 68 -0.34 -20.64 7.82
N ASP A 69 -0.83 -21.62 7.06
CA ASP A 69 -1.98 -21.45 6.17
C ASP A 69 -3.26 -21.12 6.95
N THR A 70 -3.37 -21.52 8.21
CA THR A 70 -4.54 -21.24 9.06
C THR A 70 -4.56 -19.77 9.44
N ILE A 71 -3.44 -19.24 9.94
CA ILE A 71 -3.30 -17.83 10.28
C ILE A 71 -3.44 -16.95 9.04
N MET A 72 -2.84 -17.36 7.93
CA MET A 72 -2.98 -16.63 6.68
C MET A 72 -4.44 -16.61 6.21
N GLY A 73 -5.17 -17.73 6.29
CA GLY A 73 -6.60 -17.80 5.97
C GLY A 73 -7.45 -16.87 6.84
N HIS A 74 -7.12 -16.70 8.12
CA HIS A 74 -7.78 -15.71 8.98
C HIS A 74 -7.46 -14.27 8.59
N ILE A 75 -6.22 -13.96 8.22
CA ILE A 75 -5.84 -12.63 7.74
C ILE A 75 -6.54 -12.32 6.41
N GLU A 76 -6.64 -13.29 5.50
CA GLU A 76 -7.35 -13.15 4.22
C GLU A 76 -8.85 -12.90 4.40
N ALA A 77 -9.50 -13.67 5.28
CA ALA A 77 -10.89 -13.42 5.64
C ALA A 77 -11.06 -12.03 6.27
N LEU A 78 -10.18 -11.64 7.19
CA LEU A 78 -10.24 -10.31 7.82
C LEU A 78 -10.08 -9.19 6.79
N TYR A 79 -9.16 -9.35 5.84
CA TYR A 79 -8.95 -8.39 4.78
C TYR A 79 -10.20 -8.23 3.91
N ARG A 80 -10.78 -9.34 3.44
CA ARG A 80 -11.98 -9.31 2.59
C ARG A 80 -13.16 -8.63 3.29
N GLU A 81 -13.49 -9.11 4.48
CA GLU A 81 -14.67 -8.60 5.21
C GLU A 81 -14.42 -7.18 5.73
N GLY A 82 -13.21 -6.91 6.24
CA GLY A 82 -12.80 -5.58 6.68
C GLY A 82 -12.83 -4.55 5.55
N ARG A 83 -12.39 -4.94 4.35
CA ARG A 83 -12.48 -4.13 3.14
C ARG A 83 -13.93 -3.75 2.84
N LYS A 84 -14.80 -4.76 2.74
CA LYS A 84 -16.22 -4.54 2.46
C LYS A 84 -16.84 -3.58 3.47
N MET A 85 -16.62 -3.82 4.76
CA MET A 85 -17.16 -2.98 5.83
C MET A 85 -16.64 -1.54 5.80
N ILE A 86 -15.36 -1.35 5.50
CA ILE A 86 -14.75 -0.01 5.37
C ILE A 86 -15.31 0.71 4.15
N MET A 87 -15.46 0.05 3.00
CA MET A 87 -16.04 0.68 1.80
C MET A 87 -17.48 1.14 2.03
N GLU A 88 -18.27 0.33 2.73
CA GLU A 88 -19.70 0.60 2.95
C GLU A 88 -19.96 1.64 4.04
N ASN A 89 -19.14 1.65 5.10
CA ASN A 89 -19.43 2.42 6.31
C ASN A 89 -18.40 3.52 6.61
N TYR A 90 -17.15 3.37 6.17
CA TYR A 90 -16.04 4.27 6.52
C TYR A 90 -15.07 4.55 5.35
N PRO A 91 -15.56 5.08 4.21
CA PRO A 91 -14.78 5.25 2.98
C PRO A 91 -13.52 6.13 3.15
N GLU A 92 -13.46 6.96 4.18
CA GLU A 92 -12.30 7.78 4.54
C GLU A 92 -11.06 6.98 4.98
N TYR A 93 -11.25 5.74 5.44
CA TYR A 93 -10.16 4.87 5.86
C TYR A 93 -9.67 3.95 4.74
N TYR A 94 -10.44 3.78 3.66
CA TYR A 94 -10.16 2.80 2.62
C TYR A 94 -8.74 2.91 2.05
N PHE A 95 -8.34 4.11 1.61
CA PHE A 95 -6.98 4.32 1.10
C PHE A 95 -5.91 4.05 2.17
N TRP A 96 -6.11 4.43 3.44
CA TRP A 96 -5.12 4.24 4.51
C TRP A 96 -4.92 2.78 4.91
N ASP A 97 -6.00 2.02 4.81
CA ASP A 97 -6.04 0.66 5.30
C ASP A 97 -5.53 -0.31 4.24
N PHE A 98 -5.86 -0.04 2.98
CA PHE A 98 -5.59 -0.94 1.87
C PHE A 98 -4.56 -0.41 0.89
N TYR A 99 -4.14 0.86 1.00
CA TYR A 99 -3.16 1.46 0.11
C TYR A 99 -2.17 2.37 0.86
N ARG A 100 -1.13 2.80 0.16
CA ARG A 100 -0.21 3.85 0.59
C ARG A 100 0.49 4.48 -0.61
N ALA A 101 0.80 5.76 -0.52
CA ALA A 101 1.74 6.39 -1.44
C ALA A 101 3.15 5.86 -1.17
N ASN A 102 3.91 5.58 -2.23
CA ASN A 102 5.27 5.10 -2.12
C ASN A 102 6.25 6.27 -1.94
N GLU A 103 6.60 6.59 -0.69
CA GLU A 103 7.56 7.65 -0.37
C GLU A 103 8.97 7.40 -0.92
N ASP A 104 9.32 6.13 -1.19
CA ASP A 104 10.59 5.74 -1.78
C ASP A 104 10.53 5.68 -3.32
N PHE A 105 9.45 6.15 -3.93
CA PHE A 105 9.31 6.16 -5.38
C PHE A 105 10.33 7.11 -6.02
N GLU A 106 11.16 6.53 -6.88
CA GLU A 106 12.19 7.24 -7.65
C GLU A 106 12.37 6.55 -9.00
N TYR A 107 12.11 7.30 -10.07
CA TYR A 107 12.22 6.84 -11.44
C TYR A 107 13.19 7.70 -12.24
N THR A 108 13.98 7.05 -13.10
CA THR A 108 14.82 7.74 -14.08
C THR A 108 14.89 6.91 -15.35
N TYR A 109 14.39 7.46 -16.45
CA TYR A 109 14.61 6.97 -17.80
C TYR A 109 15.76 7.73 -18.45
N ARG A 110 16.64 7.01 -19.16
CA ARG A 110 17.73 7.62 -19.94
C ARG A 110 17.75 6.99 -21.32
N ASP A 111 17.48 7.81 -22.33
CA ASP A 111 17.77 7.49 -23.72
C ASP A 111 18.88 8.42 -24.21
N VAL A 112 20.10 7.87 -24.20
CA VAL A 112 21.32 8.57 -24.64
C VAL A 112 22.09 7.59 -25.54
N PRO A 113 22.16 7.84 -26.85
CA PRO A 113 22.97 7.05 -27.76
C PRO A 113 24.46 7.23 -27.43
N PRO A 114 25.33 6.27 -27.80
CA PRO A 114 26.75 6.30 -27.46
C PRO A 114 27.49 7.55 -27.97
N ASP A 115 27.03 8.11 -29.08
CA ASP A 115 27.58 9.31 -29.71
C ASP A 115 27.10 10.62 -29.03
N LYS A 116 26.18 10.53 -28.05
CA LYS A 116 25.57 11.66 -27.33
C LYS A 116 24.96 12.73 -28.25
N SER A 117 24.53 12.32 -29.45
CA SER A 117 23.99 13.21 -30.48
C SER A 117 22.64 13.82 -30.11
N GLU A 118 21.83 13.06 -29.35
CA GLU A 118 20.51 13.44 -28.87
C GLU A 118 20.24 12.76 -27.52
N CYS A 119 19.48 13.39 -26.64
CA CYS A 119 19.20 12.86 -25.32
C CYS A 119 17.77 13.18 -24.88
N LEU A 120 17.14 12.17 -24.29
CA LEU A 120 15.92 12.30 -23.50
C LEU A 120 16.13 11.62 -22.15
N ILE A 121 16.09 12.40 -21.07
CA ILE A 121 16.07 11.88 -19.69
C ILE A 121 14.80 12.36 -19.02
N VAL A 122 14.06 11.43 -18.42
CA VAL A 122 12.85 11.71 -17.66
C VAL A 122 13.06 11.22 -16.24
N GLY A 123 12.94 12.11 -15.25
CA GLY A 123 13.06 11.78 -13.84
C GLY A 123 11.77 12.10 -13.09
N MET A 124 11.39 11.25 -12.14
CA MET A 124 10.27 11.49 -11.23
C MET A 124 10.60 10.97 -9.83
N LYS A 125 10.10 11.67 -8.81
CA LYS A 125 10.27 11.28 -7.42
C LYS A 125 9.05 11.69 -6.59
N MET A 126 8.68 10.84 -5.64
CA MET A 126 7.68 11.16 -4.62
C MET A 126 8.31 11.91 -3.45
N ASN A 127 7.67 13.00 -3.03
CA ASN A 127 8.04 13.71 -1.82
C ASN A 127 6.84 13.82 -0.90
N ARG A 128 7.04 13.59 0.40
CA ARG A 128 6.02 13.79 1.43
C ARG A 128 6.36 15.00 2.28
N ASN A 129 5.42 15.93 2.39
CA ASN A 129 5.51 16.98 3.39
C ASN A 129 4.99 16.46 4.73
N ARG A 130 5.88 16.31 5.72
CA ARG A 130 5.54 15.72 7.04
C ARG A 130 4.70 16.65 7.93
N GLY A 131 4.45 17.89 7.51
CA GLY A 131 3.67 18.88 8.26
C GLY A 131 2.15 18.74 8.13
N THR A 132 1.63 18.05 7.12
CA THR A 132 0.17 17.97 6.85
C THR A 132 -0.27 16.55 6.52
N LYS A 133 -1.50 16.20 6.92
CA LYS A 133 -2.15 14.93 6.54
C LYS A 133 -2.34 14.96 5.01
N TRP A 134 -1.92 13.91 4.31
CA TRP A 134 -2.04 13.73 2.85
C TRP A 134 -1.13 14.55 1.94
N SER A 135 -0.12 15.27 2.42
CA SER A 135 0.69 16.08 1.51
C SER A 135 1.77 15.28 0.78
N PHE A 136 1.45 14.93 -0.47
CA PHE A 136 2.32 14.23 -1.39
C PHE A 136 2.50 15.05 -2.66
N VAL A 137 3.76 15.25 -3.06
CA VAL A 137 4.14 15.99 -4.26
C VAL A 137 5.06 15.12 -5.10
N ILE A 138 4.65 14.87 -6.34
CA ILE A 138 5.50 14.28 -7.36
C ILE A 138 6.28 15.41 -8.01
N THR A 139 7.60 15.37 -7.87
CA THR A 139 8.51 16.28 -8.59
C THR A 139 9.21 15.53 -9.68
N GLY A 140 9.45 16.18 -10.81
CA GLY A 140 10.19 15.55 -11.89
C GLY A 140 10.80 16.53 -12.87
N PHE A 141 11.51 15.98 -13.84
CA PHE A 141 12.16 16.74 -14.87
C PHE A 141 12.17 16.00 -16.21
N VAL A 142 12.19 16.78 -17.28
CA VAL A 142 12.45 16.31 -18.65
C VAL A 142 13.66 17.07 -19.18
N ARG A 143 14.77 16.35 -19.32
CA ARG A 143 16.02 16.88 -19.87
C ARG A 143 16.16 16.46 -21.32
N LEU A 144 16.32 17.44 -22.19
CA LEU A 144 16.43 17.28 -23.64
C LEU A 144 17.69 17.98 -24.11
N PHE A 145 18.57 17.31 -24.85
CA PHE A 145 19.62 18.01 -25.56
C PHE A 145 20.00 17.30 -26.84
N GLY A 146 20.53 18.04 -27.81
CA GLY A 146 21.02 17.46 -29.05
C GLY A 146 21.13 18.48 -30.16
N LYS A 147 21.31 17.98 -31.38
CA LYS A 147 21.43 18.81 -32.58
C LYS A 147 20.38 18.43 -33.61
N HIS A 148 19.59 19.40 -34.07
CA HIS A 148 18.57 19.19 -35.10
C HIS A 148 18.80 20.17 -36.25
N TYR A 149 19.08 19.63 -37.45
CA TYR A 149 19.46 20.40 -38.64
C TYR A 149 20.59 21.42 -38.40
N GLY A 150 21.63 21.01 -37.68
CA GLY A 150 22.80 21.87 -37.46
C GLY A 150 22.68 22.84 -36.28
N VAL A 151 21.50 22.95 -35.66
CA VAL A 151 21.25 23.85 -34.52
C VAL A 151 21.07 23.03 -33.26
N GLU A 152 21.70 23.45 -32.18
CA GLU A 152 21.64 22.79 -30.88
C GLU A 152 20.39 23.21 -30.11
N TYR A 153 19.85 22.30 -29.33
CA TYR A 153 18.82 22.56 -28.32
C TYR A 153 19.24 21.91 -27.02
N ASN A 154 18.90 22.53 -25.89
CA ASN A 154 19.42 22.12 -24.60
C ASN A 154 18.53 22.58 -23.45
N GLU A 155 17.54 21.75 -23.08
CA GLU A 155 16.47 22.12 -22.15
C GLU A 155 16.37 21.21 -20.95
N ASN A 156 15.96 21.79 -19.82
CA ASN A 156 15.70 21.08 -18.58
C ASN A 156 14.39 21.58 -17.98
N VAL A 157 13.28 20.98 -18.40
CA VAL A 157 11.94 21.38 -17.97
C VAL A 157 11.61 20.68 -16.65
N GLN A 158 11.40 21.45 -15.59
CA GLN A 158 11.04 20.94 -14.26
C GLN A 158 9.52 21.01 -14.09
N PHE A 159 8.95 20.04 -13.38
CA PHE A 159 7.53 20.06 -13.02
C PHE A 159 7.32 19.56 -11.59
N ALA A 160 6.25 20.02 -10.97
CA ALA A 160 5.79 19.57 -9.67
C ALA A 160 4.27 19.39 -9.72
N CYS A 161 3.79 18.28 -9.19
CA CYS A 161 2.38 17.91 -9.16
C CYS A 161 1.99 17.54 -7.73
N ASN A 162 1.04 18.28 -7.16
CA ASN A 162 0.46 17.94 -5.88
C ASN A 162 -0.65 16.90 -6.09
N ILE A 163 -0.43 15.67 -5.60
CA ILE A 163 -1.42 14.58 -5.77
C ILE A 163 -2.38 14.47 -4.58
N SER A 164 -2.20 15.29 -3.55
CA SER A 164 -3.00 15.27 -2.31
C SER A 164 -4.49 15.44 -2.61
N ASP A 165 -4.82 16.28 -3.58
CA ASP A 165 -6.20 16.55 -3.99
C ASP A 165 -6.84 15.31 -4.62
N VAL A 166 -6.11 14.60 -5.49
CA VAL A 166 -6.56 13.32 -6.06
C VAL A 166 -6.78 12.28 -4.96
N LEU A 167 -5.86 12.19 -4.01
CA LEU A 167 -5.98 11.25 -2.89
C LEU A 167 -7.20 11.58 -2.01
N SER A 168 -7.51 12.86 -1.82
CA SER A 168 -8.68 13.29 -1.05
C SER A 168 -10.02 12.93 -1.72
N GLN A 169 -10.05 12.86 -3.05
CA GLN A 169 -11.23 12.42 -3.81
C GLN A 169 -11.52 10.92 -3.69
N SER A 170 -10.59 10.13 -3.13
CA SER A 170 -10.80 8.71 -2.89
C SER A 170 -12.09 8.43 -2.12
N THR A 171 -12.35 9.21 -1.07
CA THR A 171 -13.52 9.00 -0.21
C THR A 171 -14.82 9.17 -1.00
N ASP A 172 -14.89 10.23 -1.82
CA ASP A 172 -16.04 10.49 -2.69
C ASP A 172 -16.21 9.42 -3.76
N TYR A 173 -15.10 8.93 -4.34
CA TYR A 173 -15.14 7.87 -5.34
C TYR A 173 -15.69 6.57 -4.77
N ILE A 174 -15.19 6.12 -3.61
CA ILE A 174 -15.65 4.89 -2.94
C ILE A 174 -17.11 5.01 -2.53
N SER A 175 -17.51 6.16 -1.98
CA SER A 175 -18.91 6.40 -1.57
C SER A 175 -19.89 6.29 -2.74
N LYS A 176 -19.47 6.70 -3.94
CA LYS A 176 -20.28 6.62 -5.17
C LYS A 176 -20.23 5.24 -5.83
N HIS A 177 -19.21 4.43 -5.54
CA HIS A 177 -18.98 3.12 -6.15
C HIS A 177 -18.64 2.05 -5.09
N PRO A 178 -19.59 1.70 -4.20
CA PRO A 178 -19.33 0.78 -3.09
C PRO A 178 -19.02 -0.67 -3.53
N LYS A 179 -19.23 -1.00 -4.82
CA LYS A 179 -18.99 -2.33 -5.39
C LYS A 179 -17.75 -2.41 -6.28
N THR A 180 -16.94 -1.35 -6.35
CA THR A 180 -15.71 -1.34 -7.15
C THR A 180 -14.74 -2.41 -6.65
N SER A 181 -14.05 -3.12 -7.55
CA SER A 181 -12.97 -4.05 -7.16
C SER A 181 -11.72 -3.30 -6.71
N GLU A 182 -10.73 -3.99 -6.16
CA GLU A 182 -9.47 -3.33 -5.78
C GLU A 182 -8.68 -2.87 -7.00
N GLN A 183 -8.71 -3.65 -8.08
CA GLN A 183 -8.06 -3.38 -9.35
C GLN A 183 -8.71 -2.19 -10.05
N ASP A 184 -10.03 -2.10 -10.04
CA ASP A 184 -10.75 -0.97 -10.63
C ASP A 184 -10.44 0.32 -9.87
N TYR A 185 -10.41 0.27 -8.53
CA TYR A 185 -10.02 1.40 -7.70
C TYR A 185 -8.56 1.81 -7.92
N LEU A 186 -7.63 0.85 -7.95
CA LEU A 186 -6.22 1.10 -8.20
C LEU A 186 -6.01 1.70 -9.60
N SER A 187 -6.68 1.16 -10.60
CA SER A 187 -6.66 1.67 -11.97
C SER A 187 -7.20 3.09 -12.05
N TRP A 188 -8.30 3.37 -11.34
CA TRP A 188 -8.87 4.72 -11.23
C TRP A 188 -7.87 5.69 -10.61
N ILE A 189 -7.36 5.43 -9.41
CA ILE A 189 -6.50 6.39 -8.70
C ILE A 189 -5.20 6.65 -9.46
N LEU A 190 -4.62 5.62 -10.08
CA LEU A 190 -3.41 5.78 -10.91
C LEU A 190 -3.70 6.58 -12.18
N ARG A 191 -4.88 6.42 -12.79
CA ARG A 191 -5.28 7.22 -13.95
C ARG A 191 -5.44 8.70 -13.59
N GLU A 192 -6.08 9.01 -12.46
CA GLU A 192 -6.24 10.39 -12.00
C GLU A 192 -4.89 11.03 -11.68
N ILE A 193 -4.00 10.33 -10.97
CA ILE A 193 -2.63 10.82 -10.72
C ILE A 193 -1.86 11.02 -12.03
N ASN A 194 -1.96 10.09 -12.97
CA ASN A 194 -1.30 10.21 -14.28
C ASN A 194 -1.81 11.43 -15.06
N SER A 195 -3.11 11.72 -15.00
CA SER A 195 -3.71 12.91 -15.62
C SER A 195 -3.10 14.19 -15.05
N GLU A 196 -3.02 14.31 -13.73
CA GLU A 196 -2.44 15.49 -13.07
C GLU A 196 -0.95 15.66 -13.36
N VAL A 197 -0.18 14.56 -13.37
CA VAL A 197 1.24 14.59 -13.74
C VAL A 197 1.41 15.02 -15.19
N SER A 198 0.62 14.45 -16.09
CA SER A 198 0.63 14.80 -17.52
C SER A 198 0.28 16.27 -17.74
N HIS A 199 -0.74 16.78 -17.03
CA HIS A 199 -1.12 18.19 -17.07
C HIS A 199 0.02 19.09 -16.60
N SER A 200 0.66 18.75 -15.48
CA SER A 200 1.79 19.52 -14.92
C SER A 200 2.97 19.61 -15.89
N ILE A 201 3.24 18.53 -16.62
CA ILE A 201 4.29 18.52 -17.65
C ILE A 201 3.92 19.42 -18.82
N ILE A 202 2.69 19.29 -19.34
CA ILE A 202 2.21 20.11 -20.46
C ILE A 202 2.27 21.59 -20.09
N GLN A 203 1.90 21.97 -18.86
CA GLN A 203 2.00 23.35 -18.41
C GLN A 203 3.46 23.83 -18.35
N ALA A 204 4.36 23.03 -17.78
CA ALA A 204 5.78 23.38 -17.74
C ALA A 204 6.39 23.54 -19.16
N PHE A 205 5.97 22.73 -20.12
CA PHE A 205 6.38 22.88 -21.53
C PHE A 205 5.74 24.09 -22.21
N LYS A 206 4.48 24.43 -21.91
CA LYS A 206 3.85 25.67 -22.40
C LYS A 206 4.60 26.90 -21.93
N GLU A 207 4.93 26.98 -20.65
CA GLU A 207 5.75 28.06 -20.10
C GLU A 207 7.12 28.12 -20.80
N HIS A 208 7.75 26.97 -21.04
CA HIS A 208 9.00 26.92 -21.81
C HIS A 208 8.82 27.47 -23.25
N TYR A 209 7.74 27.10 -23.94
CA TYR A 209 7.47 27.56 -25.30
C TYR A 209 7.18 29.06 -25.40
N GLU A 210 6.63 29.67 -24.35
CA GLU A 210 6.39 31.12 -24.30
C GLU A 210 7.68 31.94 -24.16
N HIS A 211 8.74 31.37 -23.58
CA HIS A 211 9.98 32.08 -23.26
C HIS A 211 11.17 31.71 -24.15
N THR A 212 11.02 30.73 -25.04
CA THR A 212 12.12 30.22 -25.85
C THR A 212 12.33 31.01 -27.14
N THR A 213 13.59 31.10 -27.59
CA THR A 213 14.01 31.75 -28.84
C THR A 213 14.25 30.75 -29.97
N TYR A 214 13.88 29.47 -29.80
CA TYR A 214 14.07 28.45 -30.82
C TYR A 214 13.23 28.72 -32.08
N ALA A 215 13.82 28.45 -33.24
CA ALA A 215 13.07 28.49 -34.50
C ALA A 215 12.08 27.31 -34.60
N SER A 216 11.09 27.43 -35.48
CA SER A 216 9.96 26.49 -35.58
C SER A 216 10.38 25.02 -35.72
N ARG A 217 11.50 24.74 -36.39
CA ARG A 217 11.99 23.36 -36.60
C ARG A 217 12.48 22.72 -35.30
N GLN A 218 13.21 23.46 -34.46
CA GLN A 218 13.66 22.99 -33.16
C GLN A 218 12.47 22.81 -32.22
N LEU A 219 11.49 23.71 -32.27
CA LEU A 219 10.24 23.58 -31.52
C LEU A 219 9.49 22.29 -31.88
N THR A 220 9.35 21.96 -33.17
CA THR A 220 8.74 20.68 -33.59
C THR A 220 9.48 19.47 -33.02
N LYS A 221 10.81 19.52 -32.95
CA LYS A 221 11.61 18.44 -32.35
C LYS A 221 11.39 18.34 -30.84
N ILE A 222 11.38 19.46 -30.12
CA ILE A 222 11.12 19.50 -28.69
C ILE A 222 9.71 18.99 -28.37
N GLN A 223 8.69 19.37 -29.15
CA GLN A 223 7.32 18.86 -29.02
C GLN A 223 7.20 17.34 -29.25
N SER A 224 8.00 16.80 -30.18
CA SER A 224 8.08 15.35 -30.38
C SER A 224 8.66 14.65 -29.15
N LEU A 225 9.70 15.24 -28.54
CA LEU A 225 10.32 14.72 -27.32
C LEU A 225 9.42 14.87 -26.08
N GLU A 226 8.64 15.94 -25.99
CA GLU A 226 7.58 16.12 -24.98
C GLU A 226 6.57 14.97 -25.05
N LYS A 227 6.02 14.68 -26.24
CA LYS A 227 5.08 13.56 -26.44
C LYS A 227 5.68 12.21 -26.05
N ARG A 228 6.96 12.01 -26.37
CA ARG A 228 7.69 10.79 -25.97
C ARG A 228 7.87 10.72 -24.45
N ALA A 229 8.19 11.83 -23.78
CA ALA A 229 8.29 11.90 -22.33
C ALA A 229 6.95 11.56 -21.66
N LEU A 230 5.84 12.10 -22.15
CA LEU A 230 4.49 11.77 -21.67
C LEU A 230 4.17 10.27 -21.83
N SER A 231 4.50 9.69 -22.99
CA SER A 231 4.32 8.25 -23.23
C SER A 231 5.14 7.37 -22.28
N ILE A 232 6.39 7.76 -21.98
CA ILE A 232 7.23 7.07 -20.99
C ILE A 232 6.57 7.10 -19.62
N ILE A 233 6.06 8.25 -19.19
CA ILE A 233 5.40 8.40 -17.89
C ILE A 233 4.13 7.56 -17.82
N TRP A 234 3.31 7.57 -18.87
CA TRP A 234 2.13 6.72 -18.95
C TRP A 234 2.47 5.24 -18.77
N SER A 235 3.59 4.78 -19.36
CA SER A 235 4.02 3.39 -19.22
C SER A 235 4.34 3.00 -17.77
N ILE A 236 4.76 3.95 -16.93
CA ILE A 236 5.03 3.72 -15.50
C ILE A 236 3.73 3.46 -14.76
N PHE A 237 2.72 4.32 -14.95
CA PHE A 237 1.41 4.16 -14.32
C PHE A 237 0.70 2.90 -14.81
N THR A 238 0.81 2.59 -16.10
CA THR A 238 0.33 1.31 -16.65
C THR A 238 1.03 0.13 -15.98
N LEU A 239 2.34 0.17 -15.77
CA LEU A 239 3.09 -0.89 -15.08
C LEU A 239 2.70 -1.01 -13.60
N ASN A 240 2.40 0.10 -12.92
CA ASN A 240 1.90 0.08 -11.54
C ASN A 240 0.51 -0.57 -11.44
N ALA A 241 -0.38 -0.31 -12.41
CA ALA A 241 -1.71 -0.90 -12.48
C ALA A 241 -1.69 -2.34 -13.03
N LYS A 242 -0.59 -2.75 -13.67
CA LYS A 242 -0.49 -4.05 -14.32
C LYS A 242 -0.43 -5.16 -13.28
N ASP A 243 -1.31 -6.13 -13.48
CA ASP A 243 -1.30 -7.42 -12.83
C ASP A 243 0.08 -8.11 -13.02
N ASP A 244 0.72 -8.48 -11.90
CA ASP A 244 1.95 -9.25 -11.80
C ASP A 244 1.96 -10.59 -12.58
N SER A 245 0.83 -11.32 -12.70
CA SER A 245 0.74 -12.53 -13.54
C SER A 245 0.92 -12.22 -15.03
N ASN A 246 0.58 -10.99 -15.42
CA ASN A 246 0.75 -10.46 -16.77
C ASN A 246 2.11 -9.76 -16.96
N LYS A 247 2.91 -9.58 -15.90
CA LYS A 247 4.23 -8.96 -16.01
C LYS A 247 5.21 -9.89 -16.72
N THR A 248 6.08 -9.31 -17.53
CA THR A 248 7.23 -10.03 -18.09
C THR A 248 8.27 -10.23 -17.00
N TYR A 249 9.18 -11.19 -17.19
CA TYR A 249 10.27 -11.40 -16.24
C TYR A 249 11.10 -10.13 -16.00
N ASP A 250 11.37 -9.35 -17.06
CA ASP A 250 12.09 -8.07 -16.96
C ASP A 250 11.33 -7.03 -16.13
N GLU A 251 9.99 -7.06 -16.16
CA GLU A 251 9.15 -6.21 -15.31
C GLU A 251 9.14 -6.69 -13.85
N MET A 252 9.11 -8.01 -13.63
CA MET A 252 9.13 -8.64 -12.30
C MET A 252 10.40 -8.34 -11.51
N ILE A 253 11.56 -8.31 -12.17
CA ILE A 253 12.85 -8.04 -11.51
C ILE A 253 13.10 -6.54 -11.27
N ARG A 254 12.28 -5.65 -11.83
CA ARG A 254 12.41 -4.21 -11.57
C ARG A 254 12.13 -3.90 -10.11
N SER A 255 12.89 -2.95 -9.58
CA SER A 255 12.60 -2.41 -8.26
C SER A 255 11.20 -1.82 -8.26
N ARG A 256 10.36 -2.26 -7.33
CA ARG A 256 9.02 -1.70 -7.14
C ARG A 256 9.04 -0.19 -6.88
N ASN A 257 10.12 0.33 -6.28
CA ASN A 257 10.32 1.77 -6.09
C ASN A 257 10.50 2.54 -7.41
N SER A 258 10.79 1.88 -8.53
CA SER A 258 10.94 2.55 -9.82
C SER A 258 9.65 2.65 -10.62
N TYR A 259 8.55 2.05 -10.17
CA TYR A 259 7.29 2.12 -10.93
C TYR A 259 6.03 2.23 -10.08
N GLU A 260 6.06 1.80 -8.82
CA GLU A 260 4.90 1.92 -7.95
C GLU A 260 4.85 3.30 -7.30
N VAL A 261 3.95 4.14 -7.81
CA VAL A 261 3.60 5.43 -7.21
C VAL A 261 2.66 5.19 -6.03
N ILE A 262 1.66 4.32 -6.22
CA ILE A 262 0.74 3.85 -5.18
C ILE A 262 0.96 2.35 -4.97
N ARG A 263 0.98 1.94 -3.71
CA ARG A 263 1.10 0.54 -3.29
C ARG A 263 -0.17 0.10 -2.60
N GLN A 264 -0.68 -1.07 -2.97
CA GLN A 264 -1.64 -1.78 -2.14
C GLN A 264 -0.93 -2.36 -0.92
N ASN A 265 -1.56 -2.29 0.24
CA ASN A 265 -1.14 -2.98 1.45
C ASN A 265 -1.99 -4.24 1.62
N PRO A 266 -1.39 -5.36 2.05
CA PRO A 266 0.03 -5.53 2.32
C PRO A 266 0.91 -5.67 1.06
N LEU A 267 0.36 -6.02 -0.11
CA LEU A 267 0.94 -5.94 -1.47
C LEU A 267 -0.21 -6.15 -2.48
N ASN A 268 0.04 -5.96 -3.79
CA ASN A 268 -0.85 -6.24 -4.93
C ASN A 268 -1.54 -7.64 -4.94
N TYR A 269 -1.35 -8.49 -3.94
CA TYR A 269 -1.68 -9.92 -3.95
C TYR A 269 -2.94 -10.33 -3.21
N PHE A 270 -3.71 -9.41 -2.61
CA PHE A 270 -4.98 -9.80 -1.98
C PHE A 270 -6.09 -10.07 -3.00
N GLU A 271 -6.04 -9.51 -4.21
CA GLU A 271 -6.89 -9.95 -5.32
C GLU A 271 -6.53 -11.35 -5.83
N TYR A 272 -5.25 -11.71 -5.84
CA TYR A 272 -4.73 -12.98 -6.41
C TYR A 272 -5.12 -14.25 -5.66
N HIS A 273 -5.68 -14.14 -4.45
CA HIS A 273 -6.23 -15.30 -3.73
C HIS A 273 -7.75 -15.30 -3.73
N MET A 274 -8.37 -14.18 -4.08
CA MET A 274 -9.78 -13.95 -3.83
C MET A 274 -10.59 -13.90 -5.13
N GLU A 275 -9.97 -13.55 -6.28
CA GLU A 275 -10.66 -13.35 -7.55
C GLU A 275 -10.00 -14.01 -8.78
N VAL A 276 -8.69 -14.33 -8.77
CA VAL A 276 -7.96 -14.88 -9.95
C VAL A 276 -6.93 -15.95 -9.54
N ASP A 277 -6.66 -16.92 -10.44
CA ASP A 277 -5.61 -17.93 -10.23
C ASP A 277 -4.21 -17.32 -10.10
N LEU A 278 -3.52 -17.79 -9.07
CA LEU A 278 -2.28 -17.25 -8.51
C LEU A 278 -1.03 -17.43 -9.38
N GLN A 279 -0.94 -18.57 -10.06
CA GLN A 279 0.12 -18.81 -11.03
C GLN A 279 -0.45 -18.50 -12.41
N PRO A 280 0.35 -17.85 -13.28
CA PRO A 280 0.01 -17.79 -14.69
C PRO A 280 -0.41 -19.16 -15.19
N ASN A 281 -1.46 -19.21 -16.00
CA ASN A 281 -1.90 -20.44 -16.69
C ASN A 281 -0.94 -20.83 -17.84
N ARG A 282 0.37 -20.76 -17.59
CA ARG A 282 1.48 -21.12 -18.47
C ARG A 282 2.61 -21.75 -17.65
N VAL A 283 3.46 -22.54 -18.31
CA VAL A 283 4.65 -23.10 -17.68
C VAL A 283 5.60 -21.97 -17.29
N LEU A 284 5.95 -21.94 -16.00
CA LEU A 284 6.91 -20.99 -15.45
C LEU A 284 8.33 -21.51 -15.62
N THR A 285 9.27 -20.58 -15.82
CA THR A 285 10.69 -20.87 -15.71
C THR A 285 11.10 -20.99 -14.24
N ALA A 286 12.21 -21.69 -13.95
CA ALA A 286 12.73 -21.79 -12.58
C ALA A 286 13.01 -20.41 -11.93
N SER A 287 13.38 -19.41 -12.73
CA SER A 287 13.58 -18.03 -12.27
C SER A 287 12.26 -17.36 -11.87
N GLU A 288 11.19 -17.58 -12.63
CA GLU A 288 9.84 -17.07 -12.30
C GLU A 288 9.31 -17.77 -11.05
N GLU A 289 9.45 -19.10 -10.94
CA GLU A 289 9.06 -19.85 -9.74
C GLU A 289 9.77 -19.35 -8.48
N SER A 290 11.09 -19.14 -8.57
CA SER A 290 11.89 -18.58 -7.47
C SER A 290 11.43 -17.18 -7.08
N TRP A 291 11.09 -16.35 -8.08
CA TRP A 291 10.56 -15.01 -7.85
C TRP A 291 9.21 -15.06 -7.13
N TYR A 292 8.27 -15.88 -7.58
CA TYR A 292 6.96 -16.07 -6.93
C TYR A 292 7.11 -16.60 -5.50
N LYS A 293 8.05 -17.52 -5.25
CA LYS A 293 8.33 -18.00 -3.89
C LYS A 293 8.76 -16.86 -2.94
N LYS A 294 9.76 -16.07 -3.35
CA LYS A 294 10.25 -14.92 -2.57
C LYS A 294 9.14 -13.88 -2.33
N LEU A 295 8.30 -13.73 -3.34
CA LEU A 295 7.14 -12.87 -3.25
C LEU A 295 6.13 -13.38 -2.20
N TYR A 296 5.78 -14.68 -2.16
CA TYR A 296 4.90 -15.23 -1.11
C TYR A 296 5.44 -14.99 0.29
N GLU A 297 6.74 -15.19 0.47
CA GLU A 297 7.41 -14.91 1.74
C GLU A 297 7.26 -13.43 2.13
N THR A 298 7.44 -12.52 1.17
CA THR A 298 7.27 -11.07 1.39
C THR A 298 5.82 -10.69 1.68
N ARG A 299 4.85 -11.30 0.96
CA ARG A 299 3.42 -11.12 1.20
C ARG A 299 3.07 -11.52 2.62
N ASN A 300 3.42 -12.73 3.06
CA ASN A 300 3.08 -13.23 4.40
C ASN A 300 3.64 -12.30 5.49
N GLN A 301 4.87 -11.80 5.30
CA GLN A 301 5.47 -10.83 6.22
C GLN A 301 4.68 -9.53 6.29
N ASN A 302 4.36 -8.94 5.13
CA ASN A 302 3.62 -7.69 5.07
C ASN A 302 2.18 -7.85 5.57
N SER A 303 1.56 -9.01 5.38
CA SER A 303 0.20 -9.32 5.87
C SER A 303 0.10 -9.19 7.38
N VAL A 304 1.12 -9.63 8.11
CA VAL A 304 1.15 -9.47 9.58
C VAL A 304 1.34 -8.00 9.97
N ILE A 305 2.18 -7.25 9.26
CA ILE A 305 2.38 -5.81 9.53
C ILE A 305 1.10 -5.02 9.26
N TRP A 306 0.42 -5.36 8.17
CA TRP A 306 -0.90 -4.82 7.84
C TRP A 306 -1.89 -5.18 8.95
N PHE A 307 -1.97 -6.45 9.35
CA PHE A 307 -2.83 -6.92 10.42
C PHE A 307 -2.61 -6.13 11.72
N LEU A 308 -1.37 -5.97 12.16
CA LEU A 308 -1.02 -5.23 13.39
C LEU A 308 -1.46 -3.77 13.34
N SER A 309 -1.42 -3.15 12.16
CA SER A 309 -1.89 -1.78 11.95
C SER A 309 -3.42 -1.71 11.90
N PHE A 310 -4.04 -2.68 11.20
CA PHE A 310 -5.47 -2.79 11.02
C PHE A 310 -6.19 -3.09 12.34
N VAL A 311 -5.69 -4.04 13.13
CA VAL A 311 -6.29 -4.45 14.41
C VAL A 311 -6.32 -3.32 15.43
N TYR A 312 -5.30 -2.44 15.43
CA TYR A 312 -5.31 -1.22 16.25
C TYR A 312 -6.41 -0.24 15.84
N ARG A 313 -6.61 -0.06 14.52
CA ARG A 313 -7.70 0.78 14.01
C ARG A 313 -9.06 0.17 14.28
N LEU A 314 -9.22 -1.13 14.05
CA LEU A 314 -10.44 -1.88 14.38
C LEU A 314 -10.81 -1.70 15.86
N ARG A 315 -9.81 -1.76 16.76
CA ARG A 315 -10.00 -1.45 18.17
C ARG A 315 -10.43 0.00 18.41
N ASN A 316 -9.86 0.96 17.70
CA ASN A 316 -10.27 2.37 17.85
C ASN A 316 -11.70 2.58 17.35
N ALA A 317 -12.08 1.98 16.22
CA ALA A 317 -13.45 1.97 15.72
C ALA A 317 -14.40 1.38 16.76
N LEU A 318 -14.06 0.23 17.36
CA LEU A 318 -14.87 -0.39 18.42
C LEU A 318 -15.13 0.51 19.63
N PHE A 319 -14.16 1.35 20.02
CA PHE A 319 -14.28 2.21 21.20
C PHE A 319 -14.75 3.63 20.91
N HIS A 320 -14.69 4.09 19.66
CA HIS A 320 -14.96 5.48 19.28
C HIS A 320 -16.06 5.64 18.22
N GLU A 321 -16.39 4.58 17.49
CA GLU A 321 -17.45 4.53 16.48
C GLU A 321 -18.55 3.57 16.98
N ILE A 322 -19.82 3.83 16.64
CA ILE A 322 -20.93 2.97 17.08
C ILE A 322 -20.92 1.71 16.19
N ILE A 323 -20.09 0.74 16.56
CA ILE A 323 -20.15 -0.61 15.99
C ILE A 323 -21.33 -1.35 16.62
N ASP A 324 -22.21 -1.91 15.79
CA ASP A 324 -23.24 -2.85 16.26
C ASP A 324 -22.57 -4.21 16.53
N PRO A 325 -22.41 -4.62 17.81
CA PRO A 325 -21.75 -5.87 18.14
C PRO A 325 -22.59 -7.10 17.72
N LEU A 326 -23.86 -6.94 17.35
CA LEU A 326 -24.73 -8.05 16.93
C LEU A 326 -24.77 -8.25 15.41
N ASN A 327 -24.11 -7.39 14.66
CA ASN A 327 -24.01 -7.52 13.21
C ASN A 327 -23.10 -8.71 12.83
N GLU A 328 -23.60 -9.58 11.94
CA GLU A 328 -22.93 -10.82 11.52
C GLU A 328 -21.55 -10.57 10.85
N GLU A 329 -21.43 -9.48 10.08
CA GLU A 329 -20.19 -9.11 9.37
C GLU A 329 -19.13 -8.61 10.36
N TRP A 330 -19.53 -7.78 11.33
CA TRP A 330 -18.66 -7.37 12.43
C TRP A 330 -18.19 -8.57 13.26
N GLN A 331 -19.10 -9.49 13.59
CA GLN A 331 -18.74 -10.71 14.33
C GLN A 331 -17.71 -11.56 13.58
N LEU A 332 -17.83 -11.66 12.25
CA LEU A 332 -16.86 -12.36 11.41
C LEU A 332 -15.48 -11.66 11.40
N ILE A 333 -15.46 -10.33 11.31
CA ILE A 333 -14.24 -9.53 11.42
C ILE A 333 -13.58 -9.74 12.79
N PHE A 334 -14.34 -9.59 13.88
CA PHE A 334 -13.80 -9.76 15.23
C PHE A 334 -13.35 -11.18 15.53
N LYS A 335 -14.04 -12.20 14.98
CA LYS A 335 -13.59 -13.60 15.07
C LYS A 335 -12.21 -13.78 14.47
N ASN A 336 -12.02 -13.37 13.22
CA ASN A 336 -10.73 -13.54 12.54
C ASN A 336 -9.64 -12.68 13.18
N ALA A 337 -9.96 -11.44 13.58
CA ALA A 337 -9.02 -10.58 14.30
C ALA A 337 -8.60 -11.17 15.64
N TYR A 338 -9.54 -11.73 16.40
CA TYR A 338 -9.27 -12.42 17.66
C TYR A 338 -8.35 -13.62 17.46
N LEU A 339 -8.62 -14.48 16.48
CA LEU A 339 -7.84 -15.71 16.25
C LEU A 339 -6.37 -15.39 15.92
N VAL A 340 -6.13 -14.42 15.04
CA VAL A 340 -4.76 -13.98 14.71
C VAL A 340 -4.10 -13.30 15.91
N LEU A 341 -4.82 -12.41 16.61
CA LEU A 341 -4.25 -11.68 17.74
C LEU A 341 -3.90 -12.63 18.90
N LYS A 342 -4.71 -13.66 19.14
CA LYS A 342 -4.46 -14.67 20.17
C LYS A 342 -3.12 -15.36 19.95
N GLU A 343 -2.84 -15.83 18.74
CA GLU A 343 -1.55 -16.47 18.45
C GLU A 343 -0.37 -15.54 18.66
N ILE A 344 -0.52 -14.26 18.30
CA ILE A 344 0.48 -13.22 18.60
C ILE A 344 0.69 -13.06 20.11
N VAL A 345 -0.38 -13.03 20.90
CA VAL A 345 -0.30 -12.96 22.36
C VAL A 345 0.39 -14.19 22.95
N ASP A 346 0.01 -15.39 22.51
CA ASP A 346 0.58 -16.65 23.01
C ASP A 346 2.09 -16.71 22.74
N LEU A 347 2.53 -16.22 21.58
CA LEU A 347 3.94 -16.10 21.25
C LEU A 347 4.66 -15.08 22.13
N ASN A 348 4.06 -13.91 22.35
CA ASN A 348 4.65 -12.92 23.24
C ASN A 348 4.79 -13.46 24.67
N ILE A 349 3.78 -14.18 25.18
CA ILE A 349 3.83 -14.84 26.49
C ILE A 349 4.96 -15.87 26.54
N SER A 350 5.10 -16.70 25.50
CA SER A 350 6.18 -17.70 25.39
C SER A 350 7.56 -17.04 25.44
N GLU A 351 7.75 -15.94 24.71
CA GLU A 351 9.02 -15.20 24.70
C GLU A 351 9.34 -14.53 26.03
N ILE A 352 8.34 -13.90 26.67
CA ILE A 352 8.49 -13.35 28.02
C ILE A 352 8.88 -14.45 29.01
N GLY A 353 8.22 -15.61 28.94
CA GLY A 353 8.51 -16.76 29.79
C GLY A 353 9.95 -17.27 29.64
N LYS A 354 10.46 -17.36 28.41
CA LYS A 354 11.86 -17.74 28.15
C LYS A 354 12.85 -16.76 28.75
N THR A 355 12.62 -15.45 28.61
CA THR A 355 13.49 -14.42 29.19
C THR A 355 13.50 -14.48 30.72
N ALA A 356 12.32 -14.63 31.34
CA ALA A 356 12.21 -14.75 32.79
C ALA A 356 12.92 -15.99 33.35
N ILE A 357 12.90 -17.12 32.62
CA ILE A 357 13.64 -18.34 33.02
C ILE A 357 15.16 -18.12 32.88
N ALA A 358 15.61 -17.47 31.80
CA ALA A 358 17.02 -17.20 31.57
C ALA A 358 17.61 -16.29 32.66
N GLU A 359 16.90 -15.23 33.08
CA GLU A 359 17.32 -14.34 34.15
C GLU A 359 17.43 -15.05 35.51
N ASN A 360 16.52 -15.99 35.79
CA ASN A 360 16.54 -16.79 37.02
C ASN A 360 17.58 -17.93 37.03
N SER A 361 18.16 -18.27 35.87
CA SER A 361 19.15 -19.33 35.72
C SER A 361 20.60 -18.83 35.86
N VAL A 362 20.79 -17.51 35.96
CA VAL A 362 22.10 -16.83 36.05
C VAL A 362 22.40 -16.34 37.48
N VAL A 363 21.53 -16.67 38.45
CA VAL A 363 21.69 -16.34 39.88
C VAL A 363 22.27 -17.50 40.67
#